data_AF-A0A9Q1B1M6-F1
#
_entry.id   AF-A0A9Q1B1M6-F1
#
_cell.length_a   1.000
_cell.length_b   1.000
_cell.length_c   1.000
_cell.angle_alpha   90.00
_cell.angle_beta   90.00
_cell.angle_gamma   90.00
#
_symmetry.space_group_name_H-M   'P 1'
#
loop_
_entity.id
_entity.type
_entity.pdbx_description
1 polymer ?
#
loop_
_entity_poly.entity_id
_entity_poly.type
_entity_poly.pdbx_seq_one_letter_code
_entity_poly.pdbx_strand_id
1 'polypeptide(L)'
;MENRTKVCRKPQCQFCPHIYSGNTITGPNNIKYSIKVNFTCSSTNLDVVSYEEVLRLPAFKCKTLVVIGASGVGQSHIKYTLLIKNPEKFGYLVPYMTQPQQKNEVDGKGYHFVFTEEMMRDVSANEFLEFGSF
;
A
#
# COMPACT_ATOMS: atom_id res chain seq x y z
N MET A 1 -29.39 -14.92 -15.87
CA MET A 1 -29.14 -13.72 -15.04
C MET A 1 -27.95 -14.02 -14.18
N GLU A 2 -26.85 -13.31 -14.41
CA GLU A 2 -25.52 -13.64 -13.88
C GLU A 2 -25.39 -13.14 -12.43
N ASN A 3 -25.17 -14.07 -11.49
CA ASN A 3 -25.01 -13.77 -10.07
C ASN A 3 -23.69 -13.01 -9.85
N ARG A 4 -23.76 -11.68 -9.90
CA ARG A 4 -22.63 -10.80 -9.59
C ARG A 4 -22.44 -10.71 -8.08
N THR A 5 -21.61 -11.58 -7.51
CA THR A 5 -21.16 -11.48 -6.12
C THR A 5 -20.27 -10.25 -5.97
N LYS A 6 -20.75 -9.22 -5.26
CA LYS A 6 -19.92 -8.03 -4.95
C LYS A 6 -19.18 -8.27 -3.63
N VAL A 7 -17.85 -8.25 -3.67
CA VAL A 7 -16.98 -8.35 -2.49
C VAL A 7 -17.14 -7.09 -1.63
N CYS A 8 -17.50 -7.27 -0.36
CA CYS A 8 -17.57 -6.19 0.61
C CYS A 8 -16.14 -5.74 0.97
N ARG A 9 -15.75 -4.53 0.57
CA ARG A 9 -14.41 -3.94 0.88
C ARG A 9 -14.41 -3.03 2.11
N LYS A 10 -15.33 -3.22 3.06
CA LYS A 10 -15.34 -2.42 4.30
C LYS A 10 -14.41 -3.04 5.34
N PRO A 11 -13.50 -2.27 5.95
CA PRO A 11 -12.52 -2.76 6.94
C PRO A 11 -13.12 -3.20 8.29
N GLN A 12 -14.43 -3.05 8.51
CA GLN A 12 -15.11 -3.30 9.80
C GLN A 12 -16.12 -4.48 9.77
N CYS A 13 -15.88 -5.53 8.98
CA CYS A 13 -16.74 -6.73 9.03
C CYS A 13 -16.49 -7.66 10.23
N GLN A 14 -15.83 -7.20 11.31
CA GLN A 14 -15.76 -7.95 12.58
C GLN A 14 -16.93 -7.69 13.53
N PHE A 15 -17.80 -6.70 13.26
CA PHE A 15 -18.97 -6.41 14.10
C PHE A 15 -20.18 -5.98 13.27
N CYS A 16 -20.61 -6.78 12.28
CA CYS A 16 -21.93 -6.51 11.68
C CYS A 16 -23.02 -6.82 12.73
N PRO A 17 -23.76 -5.83 13.26
CA PRO A 17 -24.86 -6.06 14.20
C PRO A 17 -26.15 -6.50 13.48
N HIS A 18 -26.04 -6.87 12.20
CA HIS A 18 -27.17 -7.32 11.42
C HIS A 18 -27.38 -8.81 11.67
N ILE A 19 -28.45 -9.13 12.41
CA ILE A 19 -28.94 -10.49 12.52
C ILE A 19 -29.47 -10.88 11.14
N TYR A 20 -28.76 -11.79 10.48
CA TYR A 20 -29.20 -12.38 9.21
C TYR A 20 -30.23 -13.47 9.52
N SER A 21 -31.50 -13.24 9.19
CA SER A 21 -32.51 -14.30 9.16
C SER A 21 -33.13 -14.37 7.76
N GLY A 22 -32.61 -15.27 6.92
CA GLY A 22 -33.09 -15.42 5.53
C GLY A 22 -32.85 -14.18 4.66
N ASN A 23 -33.85 -13.81 3.83
CA ASN A 23 -33.74 -12.75 2.81
C ASN A 23 -33.96 -11.33 3.35
N THR A 24 -33.85 -11.10 4.66
CA THR A 24 -34.10 -9.77 5.26
C THR A 24 -32.93 -9.34 6.14
N ILE A 25 -32.38 -8.15 5.90
CA ILE A 25 -31.41 -7.51 6.80
C ILE A 25 -32.14 -6.48 7.65
N THR A 26 -31.93 -6.53 8.96
CA THR A 26 -32.36 -5.47 9.88
C THR A 26 -31.17 -4.55 10.16
N GLY A 27 -31.25 -3.30 9.72
CA GLY A 27 -30.22 -2.28 9.93
C GLY A 27 -30.16 -1.76 11.38
N PRO A 28 -29.22 -0.86 11.71
CA PRO A 28 -28.99 -0.35 13.06
C PRO A 28 -30.19 0.37 13.69
N ASN A 29 -31.14 0.83 12.86
CA ASN A 29 -32.35 1.55 13.27
C ASN A 29 -33.61 0.67 13.21
N ASN A 30 -33.49 -0.67 13.27
CA ASN A 30 -34.60 -1.62 13.08
C ASN A 30 -35.30 -1.54 11.72
N ILE A 31 -34.68 -0.89 10.73
CA ILE A 31 -35.21 -0.82 9.37
C ILE A 31 -34.91 -2.14 8.65
N LYS A 32 -35.95 -2.80 8.14
CA LYS A 32 -35.85 -4.07 7.44
C LYS A 32 -35.70 -3.86 5.94
N TYR A 33 -34.68 -4.49 5.35
CA TYR A 33 -34.41 -4.47 3.91
C TYR A 33 -34.57 -5.88 3.35
N SER A 34 -35.41 -6.05 2.33
CA SER A 34 -35.57 -7.31 1.62
C SER A 34 -34.47 -7.46 0.56
N ILE A 35 -33.60 -8.44 0.73
CA ILE A 35 -32.51 -8.74 -0.19
C ILE A 35 -33.05 -9.62 -1.31
N LYS A 36 -32.86 -9.18 -2.57
CA LYS A 36 -33.24 -9.95 -3.78
C LYS A 36 -32.15 -10.91 -4.27
N VAL A 37 -31.01 -10.98 -3.58
CA VAL A 37 -29.82 -11.73 -4.00
C VAL A 37 -29.24 -12.45 -2.79
N ASN A 38 -28.97 -13.75 -2.92
CA ASN A 38 -28.35 -14.54 -1.87
C ASN A 38 -26.88 -14.11 -1.70
N PHE A 39 -26.52 -13.56 -0.55
CA PHE A 39 -25.13 -13.30 -0.18
C PHE A 39 -24.67 -14.40 0.78
N THR A 40 -23.69 -15.19 0.35
CA THR A 40 -22.98 -16.11 1.22
C THR A 40 -21.67 -15.47 1.66
N CYS A 41 -21.48 -15.34 2.98
CA CYS A 41 -20.21 -14.92 3.56
C CYS A 41 -19.29 -16.14 3.63
N SER A 42 -18.39 -16.30 2.66
CA SER A 42 -17.34 -17.31 2.74
C SER A 42 -16.17 -16.77 3.56
N SER A 43 -16.35 -16.61 4.86
CA SER A 43 -15.22 -16.44 5.79
C SER A 43 -14.61 -17.82 6.06
N THR A 44 -14.00 -18.43 5.06
CA THR A 44 -13.27 -19.69 5.23
C THR A 44 -11.77 -19.41 5.15
N ASN A 45 -11.11 -19.58 6.31
CA ASN A 45 -9.66 -19.55 6.55
C ASN A 45 -8.92 -18.28 6.12
N LEU A 46 -8.92 -17.27 7.00
CA LEU A 46 -7.70 -16.49 7.17
C LEU A 46 -6.71 -17.39 7.92
N ASP A 47 -5.70 -17.89 7.22
CA ASP A 47 -4.48 -18.39 7.85
C ASP A 47 -3.76 -17.20 8.49
N VAL A 48 -4.22 -16.81 9.68
CA VAL A 48 -3.56 -15.78 10.48
C VAL A 48 -2.27 -16.40 11.01
N VAL A 49 -1.15 -16.10 10.36
CA VAL A 49 0.19 -16.35 10.90
C VAL A 49 0.33 -15.50 12.16
N SER A 50 0.16 -16.11 13.32
CA SER A 50 0.15 -15.41 14.62
C SER A 50 1.55 -15.10 15.13
N TYR A 51 2.54 -15.90 14.72
CA TYR A 51 3.93 -15.76 15.16
C TYR A 51 4.88 -16.16 14.03
N GLU A 52 5.96 -15.39 13.88
CA GLU A 52 7.10 -15.70 13.03
C GLU A 52 8.32 -15.83 13.95
N GLU A 53 9.08 -16.91 13.82
CA GLU A 53 10.32 -17.07 14.58
C GLU A 53 11.36 -16.06 14.07
N VAL A 54 11.84 -15.19 14.96
CA VAL A 54 12.82 -14.15 14.61
C VAL A 54 14.15 -14.39 15.30
N LEU A 55 15.24 -14.24 14.55
CA LEU A 55 16.59 -14.21 15.09
C LEU A 55 17.06 -12.77 15.27
N ARG A 56 17.66 -12.46 16.41
CA ARG A 56 18.29 -11.15 16.63
C ARG A 56 19.60 -11.11 15.85
N LEU A 57 19.58 -10.46 14.69
CA LEU A 57 20.79 -10.15 13.94
C LEU A 57 21.53 -8.96 14.57
N PRO A 58 22.86 -8.85 14.40
CA PRO A 58 23.60 -7.63 14.70
C PRO A 58 22.93 -6.43 14.04
N ALA A 59 23.06 -5.24 14.63
CA ALA A 59 22.41 -4.03 14.12
C ALA A 59 22.72 -3.82 12.63
N PHE A 60 21.75 -4.14 11.79
CA PHE A 60 21.87 -3.95 10.35
C PHE A 60 21.87 -2.45 10.08
N LYS A 61 22.89 -1.95 9.38
CA LYS A 61 22.98 -0.54 8.99
C LYS A 61 22.02 -0.25 7.83
N CYS A 62 20.72 -0.48 8.03
CA CYS A 62 19.71 -0.03 7.08
C CYS A 62 19.60 1.49 7.21
N LYS A 63 20.08 2.22 6.19
CA LYS A 63 19.99 3.68 6.15
C LYS A 63 18.64 4.16 5.60
N THR A 64 17.77 3.24 5.17
CA THR A 64 16.51 3.54 4.49
C THR A 64 15.34 3.39 5.46
N LEU A 65 14.49 4.42 5.52
CA LEU A 65 13.25 4.42 6.29
C LEU A 65 12.06 4.41 5.32
N VAL A 66 11.20 3.40 5.42
CA VAL A 66 9.95 3.31 4.67
C VAL A 66 8.79 3.53 5.63
N VAL A 67 7.92 4.50 5.32
CA VAL A 67 6.70 4.77 6.10
C VAL A 67 5.52 4.20 5.33
N ILE A 68 4.80 3.27 5.95
CA ILE A 68 3.66 2.58 5.34
C ILE A 68 2.41 2.88 6.18
N GLY A 69 1.29 3.16 5.52
CA GLY A 69 0.00 3.34 6.18
C GLY A 69 -1.14 3.49 5.19
N ALA A 70 -2.37 3.59 5.69
CA ALA A 70 -3.52 3.89 4.85
C ALA A 70 -3.45 5.31 4.27
N SER A 71 -4.18 5.58 3.18
CA SER A 71 -4.29 6.94 2.64
C SER A 71 -4.90 7.89 3.68
N GLY A 72 -4.32 9.09 3.82
CA GLY A 72 -4.80 10.12 4.75
C GLY A 72 -4.25 10.07 6.17
N VAL A 73 -3.45 9.06 6.56
CA VAL A 73 -2.87 8.96 7.92
C VAL A 73 -1.68 9.90 8.19
N GLY A 74 -1.37 10.82 7.26
CA GLY A 74 -0.31 11.81 7.45
C GLY A 74 1.11 11.32 7.17
N GLN A 75 1.29 10.25 6.38
CA GLN A 75 2.64 9.74 6.00
C GLN A 75 3.54 10.83 5.41
N SER A 76 2.97 11.67 4.52
CA SER A 76 3.68 12.82 3.94
C SER A 76 4.11 13.83 5.00
N HIS A 77 3.28 14.06 6.02
CA HIS A 77 3.61 14.99 7.12
C HIS A 77 4.74 14.43 8.00
N ILE A 78 4.72 13.12 8.29
CA ILE A 78 5.80 12.45 9.01
C ILE A 78 7.11 12.57 8.23
N LYS A 79 7.10 12.23 6.93
CA LYS A 79 8.27 12.34 6.05
C LYS A 79 8.83 13.75 6.03
N TYR A 80 7.98 14.75 5.79
CA TYR A 80 8.36 16.16 5.77
C TYR A 80 8.95 16.63 7.12
N THR A 81 8.33 16.23 8.23
CA THR A 81 8.78 16.59 9.58
C THR A 81 10.17 16.03 9.88
N LEU A 82 10.46 14.79 9.48
CA LEU A 82 11.77 14.17 9.69
C LEU A 82 12.88 14.92 8.95
N LEU A 83 12.60 15.32 7.70
CA LEU A 83 13.56 16.03 6.87
C LEU A 83 13.90 17.43 7.40
N ILE A 84 12.91 18.14 7.94
CA ILE A 84 13.14 19.50 8.49
C ILE A 84 13.78 19.46 9.87
N LYS A 85 13.35 18.54 10.73
CA LYS A 85 13.86 18.47 12.10
C LYS A 85 15.29 17.92 12.17
N ASN A 86 15.67 17.06 11.23
CA ASN A 86 16.98 16.40 11.21
C ASN A 86 17.55 16.28 9.78
N PRO A 87 17.84 17.41 9.11
CA PRO A 87 18.39 17.43 7.75
C PRO A 87 19.77 16.76 7.65
N GLU A 88 20.50 16.65 8.76
CA GLU A 88 21.80 15.97 8.85
C GLU A 88 21.69 14.44 8.85
N LYS A 89 20.49 13.90 9.11
CA LYS A 89 20.23 12.45 9.21
C LYS A 89 19.37 11.92 8.09
N PHE A 90 18.41 12.71 7.62
CA PHE A 90 17.43 12.29 6.62
C PHE A 90 17.56 13.09 5.34
N GLY A 91 17.42 12.39 4.21
CA GLY A 91 17.37 12.98 2.88
C GLY A 91 16.38 12.23 2.00
N TYR A 92 16.01 12.85 0.90
CA TYR A 92 15.33 12.14 -0.17
C TYR A 92 16.32 11.28 -0.94
N LEU A 93 15.85 10.12 -1.40
CA LEU A 93 16.53 9.35 -2.44
C LEU A 93 16.27 10.05 -3.78
N VAL A 94 17.28 10.07 -4.65
CA VAL A 94 17.14 10.58 -6.02
C VAL A 94 16.70 9.41 -6.91
N PRO A 95 15.45 9.40 -7.42
CA PRO A 95 14.96 8.33 -8.27
C PRO A 95 15.59 8.37 -9.67
N TYR A 96 15.49 7.26 -10.39
CA TYR A 96 15.92 7.13 -11.78
C TYR A 96 14.74 7.32 -12.73
N MET A 97 14.99 7.91 -13.89
CA MET A 97 13.97 8.20 -14.91
C MET A 97 14.56 7.99 -16.31
N THR A 98 13.76 7.44 -17.22
CA THR A 98 14.14 7.20 -18.63
C THR A 98 13.82 8.36 -19.57
N GLN A 99 13.05 9.34 -19.09
CA GLN A 99 12.73 10.53 -19.87
C GLN A 99 13.98 11.39 -20.07
N PRO A 100 14.10 12.09 -21.21
CA PRO A 100 15.24 12.95 -21.47
C PRO A 100 15.25 14.15 -20.51
N GLN A 101 16.43 14.48 -20.00
CA GLN A 101 16.68 15.68 -19.19
C GLN A 101 16.25 16.95 -19.94
N GLN A 102 15.46 17.81 -19.29
CA GLN A 102 15.10 19.12 -19.83
C GLN A 102 16.24 20.14 -19.63
N LYS A 103 16.24 21.23 -20.41
CA LYS A 103 17.32 22.24 -20.41
C LYS A 103 17.58 22.89 -19.04
N ASN A 104 16.58 22.88 -18.17
CA ASN A 104 16.54 23.51 -16.86
C ASN A 104 16.64 22.49 -15.71
N GLU A 105 16.84 21.21 -16.02
CA GLU A 105 17.05 20.15 -15.06
C GLU A 105 18.54 19.84 -14.93
N VAL A 106 18.93 19.27 -13.79
CA VAL A 106 20.31 18.85 -13.51
C VAL A 106 20.27 17.41 -13.05
N ASP A 107 21.06 16.56 -13.73
CA ASP A 107 21.21 15.16 -13.37
C ASP A 107 21.70 15.00 -11.91
N GLY A 108 21.08 14.07 -11.19
CA GLY A 108 21.40 13.77 -9.79
C GLY A 108 20.82 14.74 -8.75
N LYS A 109 20.08 15.79 -9.15
CA LYS A 109 19.39 16.68 -8.20
C LYS A 109 17.94 16.28 -7.96
N GLY A 110 17.20 16.06 -9.04
CA GLY A 110 15.79 15.65 -9.00
C GLY A 110 15.63 14.19 -9.41
N TYR A 111 16.29 13.84 -10.52
CA TYR A 111 16.30 12.49 -11.09
C TYR A 111 17.71 12.16 -11.58
N HIS A 112 18.02 10.87 -11.63
CA HIS A 112 19.07 10.34 -12.49
C HIS A 112 18.45 9.99 -13.84
N PHE A 113 18.94 10.64 -14.90
CA PHE A 113 18.46 10.42 -16.25
C PHE A 113 19.27 9.30 -16.90
N VAL A 114 18.63 8.16 -17.15
CA VAL A 114 19.26 6.96 -17.72
C VAL A 114 18.58 6.54 -19.01
N PHE A 115 19.27 5.78 -19.86
CA PHE A 115 18.65 5.23 -21.04
C PHE A 115 17.68 4.11 -20.68
N THR A 116 16.61 3.95 -21.46
CA THR A 116 15.61 2.89 -21.23
C THR A 116 16.24 1.50 -21.19
N GLU A 117 17.21 1.23 -22.08
CA GLU A 117 17.90 -0.07 -22.13
C GLU A 117 18.75 -0.35 -20.88
N GLU A 118 19.37 0.69 -20.33
CA GLU A 118 20.15 0.62 -19.08
C GLU A 118 19.21 0.36 -17.90
N MET A 119 18.14 1.14 -17.75
CA MET A 119 17.18 0.92 -16.68
C MET A 119 16.54 -0.46 -16.74
N MET A 120 16.20 -0.97 -17.92
CA MET A 120 15.65 -2.33 -18.07
C MET A 120 16.65 -3.41 -17.63
N ARG A 121 17.94 -3.22 -17.93
CA ARG A 121 19.00 -4.13 -17.50
C ARG A 121 19.09 -4.17 -15.98
N ASP A 122 19.14 -3.01 -15.33
CA ASP A 122 19.27 -2.87 -13.88
C ASP A 122 18.02 -3.39 -13.14
N VAL A 123 16.83 -3.18 -13.72
CA VAL A 123 15.58 -3.81 -13.26
C VAL A 123 15.68 -5.33 -13.32
N SER A 124 16.16 -5.90 -14.44
CA SER A 124 16.35 -7.36 -14.55
C SER A 124 17.45 -7.93 -13.64
N ALA A 125 18.41 -7.09 -13.25
CA ALA A 125 19.47 -7.42 -12.29
C ALA A 125 19.00 -7.25 -10.82
N ASN A 126 17.73 -6.88 -10.61
CA ASN A 126 17.12 -6.70 -9.29
C ASN A 126 17.81 -5.61 -8.45
N GLU A 127 18.31 -4.55 -9.11
CA GLU A 127 18.97 -3.41 -8.47
C GLU A 127 17.98 -2.32 -8.00
N PHE A 128 16.74 -2.35 -8.51
CA PHE A 128 15.66 -1.46 -8.08
C PHE A 128 14.70 -2.14 -7.10
N LEU A 129 14.39 -1.45 -6.00
CA LEU A 129 13.38 -1.89 -5.03
C LEU A 129 11.96 -1.78 -5.60
N GLU A 130 11.70 -0.73 -6.39
CA GLU A 130 10.41 -0.43 -7.02
C GLU A 130 10.65 0.22 -8.38
N PHE A 131 9.82 -0.13 -9.36
CA PHE A 131 9.80 0.47 -10.69
C PHE A 131 8.37 0.50 -11.23
N GLY A 132 8.09 1.45 -12.12
CA GLY A 132 6.78 1.60 -12.74
C GLY A 132 6.81 2.58 -13.91
N SER A 133 5.74 2.60 -14.68
CA SER A 133 5.50 3.55 -15.76
C SER A 133 4.50 4.61 -15.31
N PHE A 134 4.75 5.87 -15.64
CA PHE A 134 3.83 6.98 -15.46
C PHE A 134 3.29 7.48 -16.80
#